data_AF-A0A968DGX2-F1
#
_entry.id   AF-A0A968DGX2-F1
#
_cell.length_a   1.000
_cell.length_b   1.000
_cell.length_c   1.000
_cell.angle_alpha   90.00
_cell.angle_beta   90.00
_cell.angle_gamma   90.00
#
_symmetry.space_group_name_H-M   'P 1'
#
loop_
_entity.id
_entity.type
_entity.pdbx_description
1 polymer ?
#
loop_
_entity_poly.entity_id
_entity_poly.type
_entity_poly.pdbx_seq_one_letter_code
_entity_poly.pdbx_strand_id
1 'polypeptide(L)'
;DLANSIKEHGILQPLIVTSSDEETYTLVAGERRLEAAKLAELAEVPAIVRDVSEQERLELAVIENVQREDLNPIESAIAYNRLVEEFGLSHESISKKVGKSRVTVTNTIRLLSLAENVQKALVENKVSEGHARAILGLKTDAAQETALKTVLEKELNVRQTEELVRSLTGTKTTSKPS
;
A
#
# COMPACT_ATOMS: atom_id res chain seq x y z
N ASP A 1 -9.33 5.12 12.47
CA ASP A 1 -10.36 5.46 11.48
C ASP A 1 -9.97 6.69 10.67
N LEU A 2 -10.10 6.62 9.35
CA LEU A 2 -9.75 7.71 8.41
C LEU A 2 -10.59 8.98 8.66
N ALA A 3 -11.85 8.82 9.06
CA ALA A 3 -12.75 9.93 9.39
C ALA A 3 -12.27 10.74 10.62
N ASN A 4 -11.80 10.08 11.68
CA ASN A 4 -11.26 10.77 12.86
C ASN A 4 -9.98 11.53 12.52
N SER A 5 -9.12 10.95 11.69
CA SER A 5 -7.91 11.62 11.20
C SER A 5 -8.23 12.87 10.37
N ILE A 6 -9.21 12.77 9.45
CA ILE A 6 -9.68 13.89 8.62
C ILE A 6 -10.33 14.99 9.45
N LYS A 7 -11.02 14.65 10.54
CA LYS A 7 -11.62 15.64 11.44
C LYS A 7 -10.58 16.45 12.22
N GLU A 8 -9.47 15.83 12.60
CA GLU A 8 -8.39 16.49 13.35
C GLU A 8 -7.41 17.26 12.46
N HIS A 9 -7.07 16.73 11.29
CA HIS A 9 -5.97 17.25 10.45
C HIS A 9 -6.41 17.72 9.06
N GLY A 10 -7.70 17.58 8.71
CA GLY A 10 -8.20 17.81 7.36
C GLY A 10 -7.76 16.72 6.37
N ILE A 11 -8.04 16.94 5.08
CA ILE A 11 -7.59 16.04 4.02
C ILE A 11 -6.21 16.49 3.56
N LEU A 12 -5.16 15.78 3.96
CA LEU A 12 -3.78 16.09 3.57
C LEU A 12 -3.49 15.84 2.08
N GLN A 13 -4.11 14.80 1.51
CA GLN A 13 -3.93 14.43 0.11
C GLN A 13 -5.17 14.82 -0.71
N PRO A 14 -5.07 15.78 -1.65
CA PRO A 14 -6.21 16.26 -2.44
C PRO A 14 -6.92 15.17 -3.24
N LEU A 15 -8.23 15.29 -3.39
CA LEU A 15 -9.03 14.47 -4.30
C LEU A 15 -8.67 14.80 -5.75
N ILE A 16 -8.91 13.89 -6.67
CA ILE A 16 -8.73 14.18 -8.10
C ILE A 16 -10.08 14.20 -8.75
N VAL A 17 -10.35 15.28 -9.46
CA VAL A 17 -11.62 15.54 -10.14
C VAL A 17 -11.37 15.94 -11.58
N THR A 18 -12.34 15.70 -12.45
CA THR A 18 -12.40 16.27 -13.80
C THR A 18 -13.51 17.31 -13.87
N SER A 19 -13.30 18.37 -14.64
CA SER A 19 -14.36 19.34 -14.95
C SER A 19 -15.38 18.66 -15.85
N SER A 20 -16.66 18.72 -15.48
CA SER A 20 -17.77 18.25 -16.32
C SER A 20 -18.47 19.42 -17.02
N ASP A 21 -18.47 20.59 -16.38
CA ASP A 21 -18.83 21.91 -16.93
C ASP A 21 -18.06 23.02 -16.14
N GLU A 22 -18.48 24.29 -16.22
CA GLU A 22 -17.81 25.42 -15.54
C GLU A 22 -17.93 25.40 -14.01
N GLU A 23 -18.91 24.70 -13.43
CA GLU A 23 -19.19 24.72 -11.98
C GLU A 23 -19.26 23.34 -11.33
N THR A 24 -19.28 22.26 -12.12
CA THR A 24 -19.41 20.88 -11.65
C THR A 24 -18.19 20.04 -11.95
N TYR A 25 -17.86 19.21 -10.96
CA TYR A 25 -16.70 18.34 -10.97
C TYR A 25 -17.13 16.90 -10.73
N THR A 26 -16.57 15.99 -11.52
CA THR A 26 -16.75 14.55 -11.31
C THR A 26 -15.52 13.98 -10.61
N LEU A 27 -15.75 13.23 -9.53
CA LEU A 27 -14.68 12.56 -8.79
C LEU A 27 -14.05 11.47 -9.66
N VAL A 28 -12.73 11.54 -9.81
CA VAL A 28 -11.94 10.51 -10.49
C VAL A 28 -11.22 9.61 -9.48
N ALA A 29 -10.65 10.19 -8.42
CA ALA A 29 -9.96 9.42 -7.38
C ALA A 29 -10.09 10.06 -5.98
N GLY A 30 -10.07 9.19 -4.96
CA GLY A 30 -10.20 9.59 -3.56
C GLY A 30 -11.56 9.32 -2.93
N GLU A 31 -12.32 8.32 -3.41
CA GLU A 31 -13.68 8.01 -2.92
C GLU A 31 -13.72 7.78 -1.41
N ARG A 32 -12.77 7.02 -0.84
CA ARG A 32 -12.68 6.82 0.62
C ARG A 32 -12.43 8.11 1.40
N ARG A 33 -11.67 9.05 0.81
CA ARG A 33 -11.41 10.37 1.40
C ARG A 33 -12.67 11.23 1.32
N LEU A 34 -13.39 11.19 0.19
CA LEU A 34 -14.67 11.89 0.04
C LEU A 34 -15.74 11.36 1.02
N GLU A 35 -15.86 10.03 1.16
CA GLU A 35 -16.75 9.40 2.13
C GLU A 35 -16.41 9.82 3.56
N ALA A 36 -15.12 9.76 3.92
CA ALA A 36 -14.67 10.15 5.25
C ALA A 36 -14.85 11.67 5.51
N ALA A 37 -14.71 12.52 4.49
CA ALA A 37 -14.99 13.95 4.57
C ALA A 37 -16.48 14.25 4.77
N LYS A 38 -17.36 13.51 4.08
CA LYS A 38 -18.82 13.57 4.27
C LYS A 38 -19.20 13.18 5.69
N LEU A 39 -18.62 12.08 6.21
CA LEU A 39 -18.82 11.65 7.60
C LEU A 39 -18.26 12.64 8.62
N ALA A 40 -17.24 13.41 8.25
CA ALA A 40 -16.67 14.48 9.07
C ALA A 40 -17.39 15.82 8.91
N GLU A 41 -18.46 15.88 8.11
CA GLU A 41 -19.27 17.09 7.83
C GLU A 41 -18.45 18.28 7.29
N LEU A 42 -17.40 18.01 6.51
CA LEU A 42 -16.61 19.05 5.87
C LEU A 42 -17.40 19.71 4.72
N ALA A 43 -17.47 21.05 4.73
CA ALA A 43 -18.13 21.83 3.68
C ALA A 43 -17.33 21.86 2.36
N GLU A 44 -16.00 21.82 2.45
CA GLU A 44 -15.09 21.87 1.31
C GLU A 44 -13.97 20.85 1.47
N VAL A 45 -13.45 20.36 0.35
CA VAL A 45 -12.36 19.39 0.32
C VAL A 45 -11.31 19.83 -0.70
N PRO A 46 -10.00 19.69 -0.41
CA PRO A 46 -8.97 19.99 -1.38
C PRO A 46 -9.06 19.02 -2.56
N ALA A 47 -9.09 19.56 -3.77
CA ALA A 47 -9.15 18.78 -5.00
C ALA A 47 -8.19 19.35 -6.06
N ILE A 48 -7.68 18.47 -6.92
CA ILE A 48 -6.89 18.80 -8.10
C ILE A 48 -7.75 18.50 -9.31
N VAL A 49 -7.99 19.51 -10.14
CA VAL A 49 -8.69 19.36 -11.41
C VAL A 49 -7.72 18.83 -12.46
N ARG A 50 -8.05 17.72 -13.13
CA ARG A 50 -7.29 17.14 -14.24
C ARG A 50 -8.20 16.84 -15.42
N ASP A 51 -7.69 17.03 -16.63
CA ASP A 51 -8.36 16.59 -17.85
C ASP A 51 -8.32 15.05 -17.94
N VAL A 52 -9.44 14.43 -18.29
CA VAL A 52 -9.56 12.96 -18.40
C VAL A 52 -8.48 12.38 -19.33
N SER A 53 -8.21 13.03 -20.45
CA SER A 53 -7.25 12.55 -21.44
C SER A 53 -5.79 12.63 -20.96
N GLU A 54 -5.47 13.62 -20.13
CA GLU A 54 -4.16 13.73 -19.49
C GLU A 54 -4.02 12.68 -18.38
N GLN A 55 -5.08 12.46 -17.61
CA GLN A 55 -5.10 11.48 -16.54
C GLN A 55 -4.95 10.03 -17.06
N GLU A 56 -5.65 9.68 -18.14
CA GLU A 56 -5.50 8.38 -18.81
C GLU A 56 -4.06 8.18 -19.31
N ARG A 57 -3.44 9.23 -19.87
CA ARG A 57 -2.05 9.16 -20.35
C ARG A 57 -1.07 8.92 -19.20
N LEU A 58 -1.25 9.61 -18.08
CA LEU A 58 -0.43 9.42 -16.88
C LEU A 58 -0.66 8.03 -16.27
N GLU A 59 -1.90 7.53 -16.26
CA GLU A 59 -2.22 6.19 -15.80
C GLU A 59 -1.46 5.14 -16.61
N LEU A 60 -1.53 5.24 -17.94
CA LEU A 60 -0.84 4.35 -18.85
C LEU A 60 0.68 4.39 -18.64
N ALA A 61 1.26 5.58 -18.45
CA ALA A 61 2.68 5.73 -18.17
C ALA A 61 3.10 5.05 -16.86
N VAL A 62 2.27 5.11 -15.80
CA VAL A 62 2.54 4.38 -14.55
C VAL A 62 2.44 2.86 -14.78
N ILE A 63 1.43 2.38 -15.49
CA ILE A 63 1.24 0.96 -15.77
C ILE A 63 2.42 0.40 -16.59
N GLU A 64 2.84 1.11 -17.63
CA GLU A 64 3.99 0.73 -18.45
C GLU A 64 5.27 0.67 -17.61
N ASN A 65 5.52 1.67 -16.78
CA ASN A 65 6.68 1.68 -15.90
C ASN A 65 6.65 0.51 -14.91
N VAL A 66 5.47 0.16 -14.38
CA VAL A 66 5.27 -0.98 -13.47
C VAL A 66 5.52 -2.33 -14.12
N GLN A 67 5.29 -2.45 -15.42
CA GLN A 67 5.54 -3.69 -16.16
C GLN A 67 7.02 -3.94 -16.46
N ARG A 68 7.92 -3.01 -16.09
CA ARG A 68 9.35 -3.21 -16.22
C ARG A 68 9.85 -4.27 -15.24
N GLU A 69 10.72 -5.15 -15.71
CA GLU A 69 11.23 -6.28 -14.93
C GLU A 69 12.26 -5.90 -13.86
N ASP A 70 12.78 -4.67 -13.88
CA ASP A 70 13.85 -4.19 -12.99
C ASP A 70 13.36 -3.50 -11.71
N LEU A 71 12.04 -3.35 -11.53
CA LEU A 71 11.49 -2.69 -10.34
C LEU A 71 11.69 -3.54 -9.09
N ASN A 72 12.16 -2.90 -8.02
CA ASN A 72 12.20 -3.55 -6.72
C ASN A 72 10.78 -3.60 -6.08
N PRO A 73 10.58 -4.45 -5.06
CA PRO A 73 9.25 -4.64 -4.46
C PRO A 73 8.64 -3.37 -3.86
N ILE A 74 9.46 -2.46 -3.33
CA ILE A 74 8.98 -1.18 -2.74
C ILE A 74 8.57 -0.21 -3.85
N GLU A 75 9.33 -0.11 -4.95
CA GLU A 75 8.94 0.72 -6.10
C GLU A 75 7.63 0.24 -6.72
N SER A 76 7.48 -1.09 -6.85
CA SER A 76 6.21 -1.70 -7.29
C SER A 76 5.07 -1.34 -6.35
N ALA A 77 5.30 -1.40 -5.03
CA ALA A 77 4.31 -1.02 -4.03
C ALA A 77 3.89 0.44 -4.14
N ILE A 78 4.85 1.36 -4.30
CA ILE A 78 4.60 2.79 -4.51
C ILE A 78 3.76 3.00 -5.75
N ALA A 79 4.11 2.36 -6.87
CA ALA A 79 3.40 2.53 -8.12
C ALA A 79 1.99 1.94 -8.09
N TYR A 80 1.78 0.76 -7.48
CA TYR A 80 0.44 0.22 -7.25
C TYR A 80 -0.39 1.13 -6.33
N ASN A 81 0.20 1.64 -5.25
CA ASN A 81 -0.49 2.57 -4.35
C ASN A 81 -0.86 3.87 -5.06
N ARG A 82 -0.01 4.34 -5.98
CA ARG A 82 -0.28 5.48 -6.84
C ARG A 82 -1.48 5.21 -7.76
N LEU A 83 -1.56 4.04 -8.38
CA LEU A 83 -2.72 3.63 -9.19
C LEU A 83 -4.03 3.63 -8.38
N VAL A 84 -3.98 3.25 -7.11
CA VAL A 84 -5.14 3.32 -6.22
C VAL A 84 -5.50 4.78 -5.85
N GLU A 85 -4.53 5.53 -5.33
CA GLU A 85 -4.79 6.84 -4.71
C GLU A 85 -4.95 7.98 -5.72
N GLU A 86 -4.21 7.95 -6.84
CA GLU A 86 -4.26 8.98 -7.88
C GLU A 86 -5.23 8.66 -9.02
N PHE A 87 -5.46 7.38 -9.31
CA PHE A 87 -6.26 6.98 -10.47
C PHE A 87 -7.53 6.20 -10.08
N GLY A 88 -7.78 6.01 -8.77
CA GLY A 88 -9.00 5.38 -8.28
C GLY A 88 -9.13 3.90 -8.68
N LEU A 89 -8.05 3.27 -9.15
CA LEU A 89 -8.10 1.89 -9.61
C LEU A 89 -8.29 0.94 -8.42
N SER A 90 -9.25 0.03 -8.54
CA SER A 90 -9.37 -1.07 -7.60
C SER A 90 -8.19 -2.04 -7.74
N HIS A 91 -7.87 -2.76 -6.66
CA HIS A 91 -6.81 -3.79 -6.71
C HIS A 91 -7.06 -4.85 -7.80
N GLU A 92 -8.33 -5.13 -8.10
CA GLU A 92 -8.76 -6.02 -9.18
C GLU A 92 -8.47 -5.45 -10.58
N SER A 93 -8.64 -4.14 -10.75
CA SER A 93 -8.33 -3.46 -12.02
C SER A 93 -6.82 -3.41 -12.26
N ILE A 94 -6.05 -3.10 -11.22
CA ILE A 94 -4.59 -3.12 -11.25
C ILE A 94 -4.10 -4.53 -11.60
N SER A 95 -4.62 -5.57 -10.94
CA SER A 95 -4.19 -6.95 -11.19
C SER A 95 -4.36 -7.39 -12.64
N LYS A 96 -5.47 -6.98 -13.29
CA LYS A 96 -5.71 -7.25 -14.71
C LYS A 96 -4.73 -6.51 -15.61
N LYS A 97 -4.49 -5.21 -15.34
CA LYS A 97 -3.59 -4.35 -16.14
C LYS A 97 -2.13 -4.77 -16.05
N VAL A 98 -1.69 -5.28 -14.90
CA VAL A 98 -0.27 -5.65 -14.65
C VAL A 98 0.01 -7.15 -14.73
N GLY A 99 -1.00 -7.97 -15.05
CA GLY A 99 -0.84 -9.42 -15.22
C GLY A 99 -0.45 -10.17 -13.95
N LYS A 100 -0.84 -9.67 -12.77
CA LYS A 100 -0.56 -10.30 -11.45
C LYS A 100 -1.86 -10.68 -10.77
N SER A 101 -1.79 -11.48 -9.70
CA SER A 101 -2.99 -11.77 -8.90
C SER A 101 -3.40 -10.57 -8.05
N ARG A 102 -4.69 -10.40 -7.78
CA ARG A 102 -5.20 -9.38 -6.83
C ARG A 102 -4.55 -9.50 -5.45
N VAL A 103 -4.25 -10.72 -5.00
CA VAL A 103 -3.56 -10.99 -3.73
C VAL A 103 -2.13 -10.46 -3.76
N THR A 104 -1.41 -10.65 -4.88
CA THR A 104 -0.06 -10.11 -5.08
C THR A 104 -0.06 -8.60 -5.00
N VAL A 105 -0.96 -7.92 -5.73
CA VAL A 105 -1.10 -6.45 -5.70
C VAL A 105 -1.34 -5.96 -4.28
N THR A 106 -2.29 -6.59 -3.58
CA THR A 106 -2.61 -6.22 -2.19
C THR A 106 -1.43 -6.40 -1.25
N ASN A 107 -0.72 -7.54 -1.32
CA ASN A 107 0.43 -7.80 -0.47
C ASN A 107 1.60 -6.87 -0.78
N THR A 108 1.79 -6.51 -2.04
CA THR A 108 2.85 -5.58 -2.46
C THR A 108 2.57 -4.19 -1.90
N ILE A 109 1.35 -3.66 -2.06
CA ILE A 109 0.96 -2.36 -1.48
C ILE A 109 1.19 -2.34 0.04
N ARG A 110 0.85 -3.44 0.73
CA ARG A 110 1.04 -3.52 2.18
C ARG A 110 2.49 -3.33 2.61
N LEU A 111 3.49 -3.64 1.77
CA LEU A 111 4.90 -3.43 2.11
C LEU A 111 5.23 -1.97 2.49
N LEU A 112 4.44 -1.00 2.03
CA LEU A 112 4.59 0.41 2.41
C LEU A 112 4.27 0.69 3.89
N SER A 113 3.61 -0.25 4.59
CA SER A 113 3.34 -0.15 6.02
C SER A 113 4.44 -0.76 6.89
N LEU A 114 5.56 -1.21 6.29
CA LEU A 114 6.71 -1.71 7.03
C LEU A 114 7.53 -0.54 7.60
N ALA A 115 8.20 -0.78 8.72
CA ALA A 115 9.21 0.12 9.24
C ALA A 115 10.29 0.40 8.17
N GLU A 116 10.80 1.63 8.14
CA GLU A 116 11.74 2.11 7.11
C GLU A 116 12.97 1.18 6.97
N ASN A 117 13.51 0.71 8.10
CA ASN A 117 14.65 -0.21 8.10
C ASN A 117 14.34 -1.57 7.44
N VAL A 118 13.10 -2.05 7.52
CA VAL A 118 12.68 -3.29 6.87
C VAL A 118 12.49 -3.08 5.37
N GLN A 119 11.90 -1.95 4.97
CA GLN A 119 11.81 -1.58 3.55
C GLN A 119 13.20 -1.47 2.93
N LYS A 120 14.15 -0.82 3.61
CA LYS A 120 15.54 -0.70 3.18
C LYS A 120 16.21 -2.06 3.01
N ALA A 121 16.05 -2.96 3.99
CA ALA A 121 16.62 -4.30 3.90
C ALA A 121 16.04 -5.12 2.73
N LEU A 122 14.76 -4.91 2.40
CA LEU A 122 14.12 -5.53 1.24
C LEU A 122 14.68 -4.99 -0.09
N VAL A 123 14.84 -3.66 -0.21
CA VAL A 123 15.44 -3.02 -1.39
C VAL A 123 16.90 -3.45 -1.59
N GLU A 124 17.65 -3.60 -0.50
CA GLU A 124 19.04 -4.08 -0.51
C GLU A 124 19.14 -5.61 -0.73
N ASN A 125 18.02 -6.31 -0.95
CA ASN A 125 17.93 -7.77 -1.09
C ASN A 125 18.51 -8.57 0.09
N LYS A 126 18.62 -7.95 1.28
CA LYS A 126 19.04 -8.64 2.52
C LYS A 126 17.95 -9.57 3.05
N VAL A 127 16.70 -9.27 2.70
CA VAL A 127 15.54 -10.12 2.98
C VAL A 127 14.66 -10.20 1.74
N SER A 128 13.99 -11.33 1.53
CA SER A 128 13.01 -11.47 0.46
C SER A 128 11.63 -10.91 0.84
N GLU A 129 10.75 -10.72 -0.15
CA GLU A 129 9.35 -10.35 0.08
C GLU A 129 8.61 -11.30 1.04
N GLY A 130 8.99 -12.59 1.06
CA GLY A 130 8.43 -13.55 2.02
C GLY A 130 8.70 -13.16 3.47
N HIS A 131 9.95 -12.78 3.77
CA HIS A 131 10.34 -12.32 5.10
C HIS A 131 9.63 -11.01 5.46
N ALA A 132 9.61 -10.06 4.53
CA ALA A 132 8.97 -8.76 4.73
C ALA A 132 7.47 -8.92 5.03
N ARG A 133 6.76 -9.78 4.29
CA ARG A 133 5.34 -10.10 4.54
C ARG A 133 5.12 -10.76 5.90
N ALA A 134 6.02 -11.65 6.33
CA ALA A 134 5.93 -12.26 7.66
C ALA A 134 6.09 -11.19 8.75
N ILE A 135 7.12 -10.34 8.65
CA ILE A 135 7.40 -9.25 9.60
C ILE A 135 6.22 -8.27 9.70
N LEU A 136 5.49 -8.05 8.60
CA LEU A 136 4.30 -7.21 8.55
C LEU A 136 3.17 -7.61 9.52
N GLY A 137 3.22 -8.83 10.07
CA GLY A 137 2.32 -9.28 11.13
C GLY A 137 2.52 -8.56 12.48
N LEU A 138 3.66 -7.88 12.67
CA LEU A 138 3.99 -7.13 13.89
C LEU A 138 3.46 -5.69 13.79
N LYS A 139 2.78 -5.24 14.85
CA LYS A 139 2.01 -3.98 14.84
C LYS A 139 2.84 -2.71 15.01
N THR A 140 4.07 -2.82 15.51
CA THR A 140 4.90 -1.65 15.83
C THR A 140 6.23 -1.73 15.09
N ASP A 141 6.74 -0.57 14.68
CA ASP A 141 8.00 -0.47 13.95
C ASP A 141 9.15 -1.08 14.75
N ALA A 142 9.23 -0.79 16.05
CA ALA A 142 10.23 -1.37 16.95
C ALA A 142 10.20 -2.91 17.00
N ALA A 143 9.01 -3.52 16.94
CA ALA A 143 8.89 -4.97 16.90
C ALA A 143 9.34 -5.52 15.54
N GLN A 144 8.97 -4.85 14.44
CA GLN A 144 9.40 -5.22 13.09
C GLN A 144 10.93 -5.15 12.94
N GLU A 145 11.55 -4.09 13.44
CA GLU A 145 13.00 -3.91 13.44
C GLU A 145 13.73 -4.97 14.27
N THR A 146 13.19 -5.31 15.45
CA THR A 146 13.75 -6.38 16.30
C THR A 146 13.67 -7.75 15.60
N ALA A 147 12.55 -8.02 14.92
CA ALA A 147 12.38 -9.24 14.15
C ALA A 147 13.35 -9.28 12.95
N LEU A 148 13.48 -8.18 12.20
CA LEU A 148 14.45 -8.06 11.09
C LEU A 148 15.87 -8.34 11.56
N LYS A 149 16.29 -7.72 12.67
CA LYS A 149 17.62 -7.96 13.26
C LYS A 149 17.84 -9.45 13.54
N THR A 150 16.85 -10.11 14.15
CA THR A 150 16.91 -11.55 14.44
C THR A 150 16.98 -12.40 13.17
N VAL A 151 16.22 -12.04 12.13
CA VAL A 151 16.23 -12.72 10.82
C VAL A 151 17.60 -12.65 10.19
N LEU A 152 18.24 -11.47 10.21
CA LEU A 152 19.56 -11.26 9.62
C LEU A 152 20.67 -11.93 10.45
N GLU A 153 20.65 -11.82 11.77
CA GLU A 153 21.68 -12.40 12.65
C GLU A 153 21.67 -13.93 12.64
N LYS A 154 20.49 -14.54 12.48
CA LYS A 154 20.31 -16.00 12.49
C LYS A 154 20.09 -16.59 11.10
N GLU A 155 20.19 -15.77 10.05
CA GLU A 155 19.94 -16.15 8.66
C GLU A 155 18.65 -16.97 8.48
N LEU A 156 17.57 -16.51 9.13
CA LEU A 156 16.31 -17.24 9.14
C LEU A 156 15.71 -17.29 7.73
N ASN A 157 15.18 -18.45 7.35
CA ASN A 157 14.35 -18.55 6.16
C ASN A 157 12.93 -18.00 6.42
N VAL A 158 12.13 -17.90 5.35
CA VAL A 158 10.76 -17.34 5.42
C VAL A 158 9.90 -18.06 6.44
N ARG A 159 9.94 -19.40 6.48
CA ARG A 159 9.12 -20.21 7.41
C ARG A 159 9.55 -19.98 8.86
N GLN A 160 10.86 -19.95 9.13
CA GLN A 160 11.38 -19.64 10.45
C GLN A 160 11.01 -18.22 10.89
N THR A 161 10.95 -17.28 9.94
CA THR A 161 10.53 -15.91 10.19
C THR A 161 9.03 -15.81 10.53
N GLU A 162 8.18 -16.57 9.82
CA GLU A 162 6.76 -16.70 10.16
C GLU A 162 6.57 -17.27 11.58
N GLU A 163 7.35 -18.30 11.94
CA GLU A 163 7.34 -18.89 13.29
C GLU A 163 7.81 -17.89 14.36
N LEU A 164 8.88 -17.13 14.08
CA LEU A 164 9.36 -16.06 14.96
C LEU A 164 8.28 -15.01 15.19
N VAL A 165 7.69 -14.45 14.14
CA VAL A 165 6.64 -13.43 14.24
C VAL A 165 5.44 -13.97 15.02
N ARG A 166 5.03 -15.20 14.73
CA ARG A 166 3.93 -15.86 15.43
C ARG A 166 4.18 -15.98 16.94
N SER A 167 5.41 -16.33 17.32
CA SER A 167 5.82 -16.42 18.74
C SER A 167 5.73 -15.06 19.44
N LEU A 168 6.12 -13.98 18.76
CA LEU A 168 6.08 -12.61 19.28
C LEU A 168 4.64 -12.07 19.37
N THR A 169 3.74 -12.48 18.47
CA THR A 169 2.33 -12.08 18.51
C THR A 169 1.46 -12.91 19.48
N GLY A 170 2.04 -13.92 20.16
CA GLY A 170 1.33 -14.75 21.15
C GLY A 170 0.32 -15.75 20.57
N THR A 171 0.28 -15.93 19.24
CA THR A 171 -0.63 -16.86 18.56
C THR A 171 -0.04 -18.27 18.54
N LYS A 172 -0.07 -18.97 19.69
CA LYS A 172 0.34 -20.40 19.76
C LYS A 172 -0.42 -21.24 18.73
N THR A 173 0.30 -21.94 17.86
CA THR A 173 -0.25 -23.09 17.13
C THR A 173 -0.44 -24.21 18.13
N THR A 174 -1.66 -24.68 18.31
CA THR A 174 -1.90 -26.10 18.58
C THR A 174 -1.53 -26.84 17.29
N SER A 175 -0.25 -27.19 17.14
CA SER A 175 0.15 -28.23 16.20
C SER A 175 -0.50 -29.52 16.67
N LYS A 176 -1.52 -29.98 15.95
CA LYS A 176 -2.06 -31.33 16.16
C LYS A 176 -0.94 -32.32 15.77
N PRO A 177 -0.51 -33.22 16.66
CA PRO A 177 0.45 -34.24 16.30
C PRO A 177 -0.25 -35.36 15.51
N SER A 178 0.49 -35.85 14.50
CA SER A 178 0.26 -37.06 13.70
C SER A 178 -0.80 -37.01 12.61
#